data_AF-A0A4V0YE50-F1
#
_entry.id   AF-A0A4V0YE50-F1
#
_cell.length_a   1.000
_cell.length_b   1.000
_cell.length_c   1.000
_cell.angle_alpha   90.00
_cell.angle_beta   90.00
_cell.angle_gamma   90.00
#
_symmetry.space_group_name_H-M   'P 1'
#
loop_
_entity.id
_entity.type
_entity.pdbx_description
1 polymer ?
#
loop_
_entity_poly.entity_id
_entity_poly.type
_entity_poly.pdbx_seq_one_letter_code
_entity_poly.pdbx_strand_id
1 'polypeptide(L)'
;MALMPRLRALLRRQFSASTVGTRRPTSTDRRRGDSVQEDALRAMLHDDPNDVRAFDALAELVRRRAAESANPEDPLTAAADEETPADQRERAADLAVWALAEEFAGHPRGWYPLLELGRLSLSSDPEGAVRRLATAAERDPEGRALAGGMEILRGAGMPVEALGLGVGHWRAREHIPAVGEHLVIAALEAGRVLEARQHLASLQLHPDHGEVARVRPALEQAIAAHEAAQQPAP
;
A
#
# COMPACT_ATOMS: atom_id res chain seq x y z
N MET A 1 62.56 31.27 -33.66
CA MET A 1 61.30 30.86 -34.32
C MET A 1 61.37 29.34 -34.57
N ALA A 2 61.04 28.51 -33.59
CA ALA A 2 59.71 27.98 -33.24
C ALA A 2 59.30 26.75 -34.08
N LEU A 3 60.06 25.65 -33.99
CA LEU A 3 59.80 24.40 -34.72
C LEU A 3 59.92 23.12 -33.86
N MET A 4 59.91 23.23 -32.52
CA MET A 4 60.06 22.10 -31.60
C MET A 4 59.09 22.03 -30.38
N PRO A 5 57.97 22.79 -30.26
CA PRO A 5 56.94 22.47 -29.25
C PRO A 5 55.72 21.71 -29.80
N ARG A 6 55.51 21.67 -31.13
CA ARG A 6 54.30 21.05 -31.73
C ARG A 6 54.33 19.52 -31.82
N LEU A 7 55.49 18.89 -31.65
CA LEU A 7 55.63 17.42 -31.66
C LEU A 7 55.32 16.76 -30.30
N ARG A 8 55.38 17.51 -29.18
CA ARG A 8 55.04 16.96 -27.84
C ARG A 8 53.54 16.95 -27.55
N ALA A 9 52.71 17.65 -28.33
CA ALA A 9 51.26 17.67 -28.16
C ALA A 9 50.54 16.45 -28.77
N LEU A 10 51.20 15.69 -29.64
CA LEU A 10 50.63 14.50 -30.28
C LEU A 10 50.79 13.20 -29.47
N LEU A 11 51.57 13.22 -28.38
CA LEU A 11 51.87 12.05 -27.54
C LEU A 11 51.06 11.97 -26.23
N ARG A 12 50.09 12.87 -26.02
CA ARG A 12 49.15 12.81 -24.89
C ARG A 12 47.72 12.67 -25.39
N ARG A 13 47.45 11.60 -26.15
CA ARG A 13 46.08 11.12 -26.30
C ARG A 13 45.83 10.20 -25.10
N GLN A 14 45.00 10.65 -24.15
CA GLN A 14 44.44 9.77 -23.14
C GLN A 14 43.82 8.57 -23.88
N PHE A 15 44.21 7.36 -23.49
CA PHE A 15 43.55 6.15 -23.93
C PHE A 15 42.09 6.26 -23.49
N SER A 16 41.22 6.66 -24.42
CA SER A 16 39.79 6.50 -24.24
C SER A 16 39.57 5.01 -24.13
N ALA A 17 39.24 4.53 -22.93
CA ALA A 17 38.96 3.13 -22.68
C ALA A 17 37.91 2.68 -23.70
N SER A 18 38.31 1.76 -24.57
CA SER A 18 37.44 1.16 -25.57
C SER A 18 36.33 0.39 -24.84
N THR A 19 35.10 0.89 -24.90
CA THR A 19 33.88 0.15 -24.57
C THR A 19 33.46 -0.81 -25.70
N VAL A 20 34.36 -1.13 -26.64
CA VAL A 20 34.16 -2.22 -27.60
C VAL A 20 34.42 -3.53 -26.86
N GLY A 21 33.33 -4.20 -26.46
CA GLY A 21 33.37 -5.48 -25.74
C GLY A 21 32.61 -5.48 -24.41
N THR A 22 32.21 -4.31 -23.89
CA THR A 22 31.25 -4.29 -22.77
C THR A 22 29.90 -4.72 -23.32
N ARG A 23 29.51 -5.96 -23.03
CA ARG A 23 28.19 -6.50 -23.39
C ARG A 23 27.14 -5.51 -22.88
N ARG A 24 26.39 -4.90 -23.81
CA ARG A 24 25.20 -4.13 -23.46
C ARG A 24 24.30 -5.10 -22.69
N PRO A 25 23.86 -4.79 -21.46
CA PRO A 25 22.98 -5.68 -20.72
C PRO A 25 21.76 -5.95 -21.60
N THR A 26 21.57 -7.21 -22.00
CA THR A 26 20.44 -7.62 -22.82
C THR A 26 19.23 -7.81 -21.91
N SER A 27 18.02 -7.71 -22.46
CA SER A 27 16.77 -7.91 -21.69
C SER A 27 16.75 -9.25 -20.95
N THR A 28 17.45 -10.26 -21.46
CA THR A 28 17.64 -11.57 -20.84
C THR A 28 18.43 -11.51 -19.53
N ASP A 29 19.47 -10.69 -19.43
CA ASP A 29 20.29 -10.57 -18.22
C ASP A 29 19.52 -9.83 -17.12
N ARG A 30 18.71 -8.82 -17.50
CA ARG A 30 17.78 -8.14 -16.59
C ARG A 30 16.69 -9.09 -16.08
N ARG A 31 16.06 -9.87 -16.98
CA ARG A 31 15.04 -10.88 -16.61
C ARG A 31 15.58 -11.95 -15.65
N ARG A 32 16.84 -12.38 -15.80
CA ARG A 32 17.48 -13.35 -14.90
C ARG A 32 17.81 -12.76 -13.53
N GLY A 33 18.24 -11.49 -13.45
CA GLY A 33 18.45 -10.82 -12.17
C GLY A 33 17.15 -10.65 -11.39
N ASP A 34 16.10 -10.22 -12.09
CA ASP A 34 14.76 -10.04 -11.52
C ASP A 34 14.17 -11.36 -11.01
N SER A 35 14.42 -12.50 -11.66
CA SER A 35 13.93 -13.80 -11.18
C SER A 35 14.55 -14.24 -9.86
N VAL A 36 15.88 -14.06 -9.69
CA VAL A 36 16.55 -14.42 -8.42
C VAL A 36 16.09 -13.51 -7.27
N GLN A 37 15.92 -12.22 -7.55
CA GLN A 37 15.40 -11.27 -6.56
C GLN A 37 13.95 -11.59 -6.17
N GLU A 38 13.10 -11.93 -7.14
CA GLU A 38 11.72 -12.34 -6.90
C GLU A 38 11.65 -13.63 -6.07
N ASP A 39 12.42 -14.66 -6.39
CA ASP A 39 12.44 -15.92 -5.63
C ASP A 39 12.85 -15.67 -4.17
N ALA A 40 13.82 -14.78 -3.93
CA ALA A 40 14.24 -14.41 -2.58
C ALA A 40 13.12 -13.68 -1.80
N LEU A 41 12.41 -12.75 -2.44
CA LEU A 41 11.29 -12.04 -1.82
C LEU A 41 10.11 -12.97 -1.54
N ARG A 42 9.80 -13.90 -2.46
CA ARG A 42 8.77 -14.92 -2.24
C ARG A 42 9.13 -15.85 -1.09
N ALA A 43 10.40 -16.24 -0.97
CA ALA A 43 10.86 -17.03 0.18
C ALA A 43 10.66 -16.27 1.51
N MET A 44 11.02 -14.98 1.55
CA MET A 44 10.78 -14.14 2.73
C MET A 44 9.29 -14.07 3.09
N LEU A 45 8.41 -13.89 2.10
CA LEU A 45 6.96 -13.82 2.33
C LEU A 45 6.33 -15.18 2.67
N HIS A 46 6.95 -16.28 2.28
CA HIS A 46 6.54 -17.60 2.72
C HIS A 46 6.87 -17.81 4.21
N ASP A 47 7.95 -17.21 4.71
CA ASP A 47 8.34 -17.24 6.12
C ASP A 47 7.51 -16.24 6.95
N ASP A 48 7.33 -15.02 6.46
CA ASP A 48 6.47 -13.99 7.04
C ASP A 48 5.60 -13.32 5.96
N PRO A 49 4.34 -13.74 5.79
CA PRO A 49 3.44 -13.15 4.79
C PRO A 49 3.07 -11.69 5.10
N ASN A 50 3.46 -11.18 6.28
CA ASN A 50 3.18 -9.82 6.72
C ASN A 50 4.42 -8.91 6.68
N ASP A 51 5.54 -9.37 6.09
CA ASP A 51 6.66 -8.50 5.79
C ASP A 51 6.27 -7.51 4.68
N VAL A 52 5.75 -6.36 5.12
CA VAL A 52 5.33 -5.23 4.29
C VAL A 52 6.41 -4.84 3.29
N ARG A 53 7.68 -4.81 3.71
CA ARG A 53 8.77 -4.37 2.85
C ARG A 53 9.06 -5.38 1.75
N ALA A 54 9.05 -6.67 2.10
CA ALA A 54 9.22 -7.73 1.12
C ALA A 54 8.05 -7.76 0.13
N PHE A 55 6.82 -7.58 0.62
CA PHE A 55 5.62 -7.53 -0.20
C PHE A 55 5.67 -6.36 -1.17
N ASP A 56 5.93 -5.14 -0.69
CA ASP A 56 5.97 -3.93 -1.51
C ASP A 56 7.06 -4.01 -2.58
N ALA A 57 8.24 -4.54 -2.22
CA ALA A 57 9.33 -4.75 -3.16
C ALA A 57 8.95 -5.76 -4.25
N LEU A 58 8.29 -6.87 -3.90
CA LEU A 58 7.84 -7.87 -4.86
C LEU A 58 6.71 -7.33 -5.74
N ALA A 59 5.76 -6.61 -5.14
CA ALA A 59 4.67 -5.93 -5.83
C ALA A 59 5.23 -4.97 -6.89
N GLU A 60 6.27 -4.21 -6.59
CA GLU A 60 6.92 -3.32 -7.55
C GLU A 60 7.59 -4.07 -8.72
N LEU A 61 8.25 -5.20 -8.45
CA LEU A 61 8.83 -6.05 -9.51
C LEU A 61 7.74 -6.57 -10.46
N VAL A 62 6.62 -7.09 -9.93
CA VAL A 62 5.54 -7.63 -10.76
C VAL A 62 4.77 -6.54 -11.49
N ARG A 63 4.58 -5.35 -10.89
CA ARG A 63 3.98 -4.18 -11.55
C ARG A 63 4.80 -3.75 -12.76
N ARG A 64 6.11 -3.56 -12.59
CA ARG A 64 7.01 -3.17 -13.68
C ARG A 64 6.97 -4.20 -14.81
N ARG A 65 6.99 -5.49 -14.48
CA ARG A 65 6.90 -6.56 -15.48
C ARG A 65 5.58 -6.56 -16.25
N ALA A 66 4.46 -6.35 -15.55
CA ALA A 66 3.14 -6.30 -16.16
C ALA A 66 3.02 -5.11 -17.11
N ALA A 67 3.51 -3.93 -16.69
CA ALA A 67 3.54 -2.73 -17.52
C ALA A 67 4.45 -2.87 -18.76
N GLU A 68 5.55 -3.62 -18.66
CA GLU A 68 6.42 -3.95 -19.81
C GLU A 68 5.81 -5.00 -20.76
N SER A 69 4.88 -5.82 -20.28
CA SER A 69 4.27 -6.93 -21.02
C SER A 69 2.91 -6.60 -21.65
N ALA A 70 2.28 -5.48 -21.26
CA ALA A 70 1.09 -4.94 -21.90
C ALA A 70 1.41 -4.59 -23.36
N ASN A 71 1.19 -5.56 -24.24
CA ASN A 71 1.61 -5.52 -25.63
C ASN A 71 0.58 -4.68 -26.41
N PRO A 72 0.93 -3.51 -26.95
CA PRO A 72 -0.03 -2.62 -27.61
C PRO A 72 -0.55 -3.14 -28.96
N GLU A 73 -0.09 -4.31 -29.42
CA GLU A 73 -0.38 -4.88 -30.75
C GLU A 73 -1.15 -6.21 -30.69
N ASP A 74 -1.70 -6.63 -29.55
CA ASP A 74 -2.54 -7.85 -29.50
C ASP A 74 -3.91 -7.59 -30.18
N PRO A 75 -4.20 -8.21 -31.35
CA PRO A 75 -5.46 -7.98 -32.07
C PRO A 75 -6.69 -8.60 -31.38
N LEU A 76 -6.50 -9.43 -30.35
CA LEU A 76 -7.56 -10.08 -29.57
C LEU A 76 -7.89 -9.34 -28.27
N THR A 77 -7.05 -8.39 -27.84
CA THR A 77 -7.47 -7.37 -26.88
C THR A 77 -8.25 -6.32 -27.64
N ALA A 78 -9.52 -6.62 -27.93
CA ALA A 78 -10.44 -5.61 -28.43
C ALA A 78 -10.37 -4.43 -27.46
N ALA A 79 -9.84 -3.30 -27.94
CA ALA A 79 -9.98 -2.04 -27.22
C ALA A 79 -11.49 -1.87 -27.02
N ALA A 80 -11.95 -1.94 -25.76
CA ALA A 80 -13.10 -1.13 -25.43
C ALA A 80 -12.70 0.28 -25.87
N ASP A 81 -13.44 0.88 -26.81
CA ASP A 81 -13.05 2.05 -27.61
C ASP A 81 -12.72 3.33 -26.80
N GLU A 82 -12.55 3.23 -25.48
CA GLU A 82 -12.41 4.31 -24.52
C GLU A 82 -11.14 4.22 -23.63
N GLU A 83 -10.42 3.09 -23.58
CA GLU A 83 -9.25 2.94 -22.69
C GLU A 83 -7.92 3.35 -23.33
N THR A 84 -7.21 4.27 -22.68
CA THR A 84 -5.89 4.68 -23.13
C THR A 84 -4.83 3.60 -22.84
N PRO A 85 -3.70 3.59 -23.57
CA PRO A 85 -2.57 2.71 -23.24
C PRO A 85 -1.96 2.94 -21.86
N ALA A 86 -2.27 4.06 -21.20
CA ALA A 86 -1.90 4.29 -19.81
C ALA A 86 -2.82 3.47 -18.88
N ASP A 87 -4.13 3.55 -19.09
CA ASP A 87 -5.14 2.83 -18.31
C ASP A 87 -4.93 1.30 -18.39
N GLN A 88 -4.59 0.80 -19.58
CA GLN A 88 -4.30 -0.62 -19.79
C GLN A 88 -3.05 -1.08 -19.00
N ARG A 89 -2.01 -0.22 -18.93
CA ARG A 89 -0.80 -0.52 -18.15
C ARG A 89 -1.05 -0.48 -16.65
N GLU A 90 -1.85 0.48 -16.19
CA GLU A 90 -2.26 0.60 -14.78
C GLU A 90 -3.09 -0.62 -14.37
N ARG A 91 -4.08 -1.01 -15.17
CA ARG A 91 -4.87 -2.23 -14.94
C ARG A 91 -4.00 -3.48 -14.91
N ALA A 92 -3.08 -3.63 -15.85
CA ALA A 92 -2.17 -4.77 -15.86
C ALA A 92 -1.29 -4.82 -14.60
N ALA A 93 -0.82 -3.66 -14.14
CA ALA A 93 -0.05 -3.53 -12.91
C ALA A 93 -0.90 -3.91 -11.68
N ASP A 94 -2.13 -3.41 -11.57
CA ASP A 94 -3.05 -3.74 -10.47
C ASP A 94 -3.44 -5.22 -10.46
N LEU A 95 -3.72 -5.80 -11.63
CA LEU A 95 -3.98 -7.25 -11.77
C LEU A 95 -2.78 -8.09 -11.33
N ALA A 96 -1.55 -7.66 -11.62
CA ALA A 96 -0.36 -8.36 -11.17
C ALA A 96 -0.18 -8.31 -9.65
N VAL A 97 -0.49 -7.16 -9.01
CA VAL A 97 -0.45 -7.02 -7.55
C VAL A 97 -1.58 -7.82 -6.91
N TRP A 98 -2.76 -7.82 -7.52
CA TRP A 98 -3.89 -8.63 -7.08
C TRP A 98 -3.55 -10.11 -7.09
N ALA A 99 -2.99 -10.62 -8.19
CA ALA A 99 -2.56 -12.01 -8.30
C ALA A 99 -1.48 -12.37 -7.27
N LEU A 100 -0.53 -11.48 -7.03
CA LEU A 100 0.48 -11.64 -5.98
C LEU A 100 -0.16 -11.68 -4.58
N ALA A 101 -1.12 -10.80 -4.31
CA ALA A 101 -1.77 -10.74 -3.01
C ALA A 101 -2.62 -12.00 -2.76
N GLU A 102 -3.34 -12.52 -3.77
CA GLU A 102 -4.09 -13.79 -3.69
C GLU A 102 -3.17 -14.97 -3.35
N GLU A 103 -1.97 -15.03 -3.91
CA GLU A 103 -1.00 -16.11 -3.62
C GLU A 103 -0.70 -16.22 -2.12
N PHE A 104 -0.53 -15.09 -1.43
CA PHE A 104 -0.21 -15.06 -0.01
C PHE A 104 -1.44 -14.92 0.91
N ALA A 105 -2.61 -14.55 0.38
CA ALA A 105 -3.85 -14.44 1.15
C ALA A 105 -4.35 -15.79 1.69
N GLY A 106 -3.97 -16.90 1.03
CA GLY A 106 -4.23 -18.25 1.51
C GLY A 106 -3.44 -18.61 2.78
N HIS A 107 -2.37 -17.88 3.11
CA HIS A 107 -1.55 -18.18 4.27
C HIS A 107 -2.32 -17.90 5.57
N PRO A 108 -2.44 -18.85 6.54
CA PRO A 108 -3.28 -18.69 7.72
C PRO A 108 -2.97 -17.47 8.59
N ARG A 109 -1.71 -17.01 8.58
CA ARG A 109 -1.23 -15.82 9.30
C ARG A 109 -1.14 -14.56 8.44
N GLY A 110 -1.40 -14.65 7.14
CA GLY A 110 -1.28 -13.53 6.21
C GLY A 110 -2.47 -12.60 6.34
N TRP A 111 -2.28 -11.44 6.97
CA TRP A 111 -3.25 -10.35 7.03
C TRP A 111 -2.89 -9.21 6.09
N TYR A 112 -1.59 -8.94 5.86
CA TYR A 112 -1.19 -7.85 4.97
C TYR A 112 -1.61 -8.07 3.51
N PRO A 113 -1.47 -9.28 2.90
CA PRO A 113 -1.97 -9.53 1.55
C PRO A 113 -3.49 -9.35 1.43
N LEU A 114 -4.25 -9.62 2.50
CA LEU A 114 -5.69 -9.37 2.53
C LEU A 114 -6.03 -7.87 2.56
N LEU A 115 -5.19 -7.03 3.18
CA LEU A 115 -5.34 -5.57 3.09
C LEU A 115 -5.16 -5.09 1.65
N GLU A 116 -4.15 -5.59 0.95
CA GLU A 116 -3.91 -5.23 -0.46
C GLU A 116 -5.04 -5.72 -1.38
N LEU A 117 -5.52 -6.96 -1.20
CA LEU A 117 -6.70 -7.42 -1.93
C LEU A 117 -7.94 -6.57 -1.61
N GLY A 118 -8.15 -6.22 -0.35
CA GLY A 118 -9.22 -5.33 0.07
C GLY A 118 -9.16 -3.99 -0.68
N ARG A 119 -8.00 -3.33 -0.62
CA ARG A 119 -7.74 -2.05 -1.29
C ARG A 119 -7.99 -2.10 -2.80
N LEU A 120 -7.47 -3.13 -3.47
CA LEU A 120 -7.62 -3.31 -4.92
C LEU A 120 -9.06 -3.65 -5.33
N SER A 121 -9.85 -4.24 -4.42
CA SER A 121 -11.22 -4.65 -4.72
C SER A 121 -12.26 -3.54 -4.50
N LEU A 122 -11.89 -2.40 -3.90
CA LEU A 122 -12.86 -1.38 -3.46
C LEU A 122 -13.74 -0.82 -4.59
N SER A 123 -13.19 -0.63 -5.79
CA SER A 123 -13.93 -0.06 -6.91
C SER A 123 -14.84 -1.07 -7.62
N SER A 124 -14.47 -2.35 -7.62
CA SER A 124 -15.17 -3.41 -8.37
C SER A 124 -16.05 -4.31 -7.51
N ASP A 125 -15.69 -4.52 -6.24
CA ASP A 125 -16.37 -5.39 -5.27
C ASP A 125 -16.21 -4.82 -3.84
N PRO A 126 -16.90 -3.70 -3.50
CA PRO A 126 -16.78 -3.08 -2.19
C PRO A 126 -17.15 -4.02 -1.02
N GLU A 127 -18.19 -4.84 -1.21
CA GLU A 127 -18.61 -5.80 -0.18
C GLU A 127 -17.56 -6.89 0.05
N GLY A 128 -16.98 -7.44 -1.02
CA GLY A 128 -15.89 -8.41 -0.92
C GLY A 128 -14.59 -7.78 -0.42
N ALA A 129 -14.35 -6.49 -0.68
CA ALA A 129 -13.26 -5.75 -0.05
C ALA A 129 -13.44 -5.75 1.48
N VAL A 130 -14.61 -5.35 1.98
CA VAL A 130 -14.91 -5.33 3.43
C VAL A 130 -14.77 -6.72 4.05
N ARG A 131 -15.24 -7.80 3.40
CA ARG A 131 -15.06 -9.18 3.90
C ARG A 131 -13.59 -9.59 4.02
N ARG A 132 -12.75 -9.21 3.06
CA ARG A 132 -11.31 -9.47 3.10
C ARG A 132 -10.64 -8.68 4.22
N LEU A 133 -11.01 -7.42 4.42
CA LEU A 133 -10.50 -6.58 5.51
C LEU A 133 -10.92 -7.11 6.89
N ALA A 134 -12.15 -7.60 7.04
CA ALA A 134 -12.60 -8.26 8.27
C ALA A 134 -11.77 -9.53 8.55
N THR A 135 -11.52 -10.35 7.52
CA THR A 135 -10.64 -11.53 7.64
C THR A 135 -9.21 -11.13 8.04
N ALA A 136 -8.68 -10.02 7.50
CA ALA A 136 -7.38 -9.49 7.88
C ALA A 136 -7.34 -9.10 9.36
N ALA A 137 -8.36 -8.39 9.84
CA ALA A 137 -8.50 -7.99 11.24
C ALA A 137 -8.56 -9.21 12.19
N GLU A 138 -9.22 -10.30 11.79
CA GLU A 138 -9.28 -11.53 12.59
C GLU A 138 -7.94 -12.27 12.69
N ARG A 139 -7.07 -12.13 11.68
CA ARG A 139 -5.75 -12.79 11.63
C ARG A 139 -4.66 -12.02 12.40
N ASP A 140 -4.90 -10.77 12.77
CA ASP A 140 -3.96 -9.93 13.49
C ASP A 140 -4.47 -9.54 14.89
N PRO A 141 -4.01 -10.24 15.95
CA PRO A 141 -4.46 -9.98 17.32
C PRO A 141 -3.99 -8.63 17.88
N GLU A 142 -3.01 -7.98 17.26
CA GLU A 142 -2.51 -6.66 17.70
C GLU A 142 -3.35 -5.50 17.15
N GLY A 143 -4.22 -5.74 16.17
CA GLY A 143 -5.09 -4.74 15.57
C GLY A 143 -4.41 -3.80 14.56
N ARG A 144 -3.19 -4.08 14.11
CA ARG A 144 -2.53 -3.38 12.98
C ARG A 144 -3.33 -3.56 11.69
N ALA A 145 -3.77 -4.78 11.39
CA ALA A 145 -4.59 -5.06 10.22
C ALA A 145 -5.94 -4.32 10.28
N LEU A 146 -6.55 -4.26 11.48
CA LEU A 146 -7.78 -3.52 11.69
C LEU A 146 -7.58 -2.02 11.45
N ALA A 147 -6.52 -1.42 12.00
CA ALA A 147 -6.18 -0.02 11.74
C ALA A 147 -5.98 0.26 10.25
N GLY A 148 -5.17 -0.57 9.56
CA GLY A 148 -4.94 -0.43 8.12
C GLY A 148 -6.20 -0.62 7.28
N GLY A 149 -7.06 -1.59 7.60
CA GLY A 149 -8.34 -1.77 6.91
C GLY A 149 -9.29 -0.58 7.08
N MET A 150 -9.32 0.01 8.28
CA MET A 150 -10.09 1.23 8.52
C MET A 150 -9.52 2.43 7.77
N GLU A 151 -8.20 2.58 7.71
CA GLU A 151 -7.53 3.61 6.93
C GLU A 151 -7.88 3.50 5.44
N ILE A 152 -7.81 2.28 4.87
CA ILE A 152 -8.17 1.99 3.48
C ILE A 152 -9.62 2.41 3.19
N LEU A 153 -10.58 2.02 4.04
CA LEU A 153 -12.00 2.35 3.84
C LEU A 153 -12.25 3.86 3.98
N ARG A 154 -11.66 4.52 4.99
CA ARG A 154 -11.79 5.97 5.15
C ARG A 154 -11.19 6.73 3.97
N GLY A 155 -10.00 6.33 3.52
CA GLY A 155 -9.33 6.91 2.35
C GLY A 155 -10.14 6.79 1.06
N ALA A 156 -11.01 5.77 0.97
CA ALA A 156 -11.94 5.56 -0.14
C ALA A 156 -13.28 6.30 0.02
N GLY A 157 -13.44 7.13 1.06
CA GLY A 157 -14.71 7.81 1.32
C GLY A 157 -15.81 6.90 1.85
N MET A 158 -15.46 5.79 2.50
CA MET A 158 -16.37 4.80 3.08
C MET A 158 -16.31 4.79 4.62
N PRO A 159 -16.60 5.93 5.30
CA PRO A 159 -16.43 6.03 6.75
C PRO A 159 -17.44 5.20 7.55
N VAL A 160 -18.61 4.89 6.97
CA VAL A 160 -19.63 4.05 7.62
C VAL A 160 -19.16 2.60 7.68
N GLU A 161 -18.59 2.09 6.59
CA GLU A 161 -18.01 0.76 6.51
C GLU A 161 -16.77 0.64 7.39
N ALA A 162 -15.92 1.67 7.40
CA ALA A 162 -14.77 1.73 8.32
C ALA A 162 -15.22 1.67 9.79
N LEU A 163 -16.25 2.43 10.16
CA LEU A 163 -16.82 2.41 11.50
C LEU A 163 -17.42 1.02 11.83
N GLY A 164 -18.15 0.41 10.90
CA GLY A 164 -18.70 -0.94 11.06
C GLY A 164 -17.63 -2.00 11.30
N LEU A 165 -16.56 -1.98 10.49
CA LEU A 165 -15.40 -2.85 10.65
C LEU A 165 -14.73 -2.65 12.02
N GLY A 166 -14.48 -1.40 12.40
CA GLY A 166 -13.89 -1.06 13.69
C GLY A 166 -14.72 -1.55 14.88
N VAL A 167 -16.03 -1.26 14.89
CA VAL A 167 -16.93 -1.67 15.99
C VAL A 167 -17.03 -3.19 16.11
N GLY A 168 -17.04 -3.92 15.00
CA GLY A 168 -17.14 -5.38 15.00
C GLY A 168 -15.90 -6.10 15.55
N HIS A 169 -14.72 -5.50 15.42
CA HIS A 169 -13.46 -6.20 15.68
C HIS A 169 -12.57 -5.53 16.74
N TRP A 170 -12.83 -4.28 17.15
CA TRP A 170 -11.94 -3.58 18.08
C TRP A 170 -12.00 -4.11 19.51
N ARG A 171 -10.82 -4.34 20.08
CA ARG A 171 -10.63 -4.70 21.49
C ARG A 171 -9.74 -3.66 22.17
N ALA A 172 -10.34 -2.69 22.84
CA ALA A 172 -9.63 -1.51 23.38
C ALA A 172 -8.47 -1.82 24.35
N ARG A 173 -8.46 -2.99 25.00
CA ARG A 173 -7.40 -3.41 25.93
C ARG A 173 -6.25 -4.18 25.26
N GLU A 174 -6.49 -4.71 24.06
CA GLU A 174 -5.58 -5.63 23.35
C GLU A 174 -4.97 -4.96 22.12
N HIS A 175 -5.76 -4.23 21.36
CA HIS A 175 -5.34 -3.64 20.10
C HIS A 175 -4.63 -2.30 20.31
N ILE A 176 -3.72 -1.98 19.38
CA ILE A 176 -3.00 -0.70 19.36
C ILE A 176 -3.96 0.52 19.41
N PRO A 177 -3.56 1.64 20.06
CA PRO A 177 -4.40 2.84 20.14
C PRO A 177 -4.82 3.43 18.80
N ALA A 178 -4.04 3.20 17.73
CA ALA A 178 -4.35 3.65 16.38
C ALA A 178 -5.73 3.16 15.89
N VAL A 179 -6.19 1.96 16.30
CA VAL A 179 -7.53 1.48 15.95
C VAL A 179 -8.61 2.41 16.52
N GLY A 180 -8.46 2.79 17.80
CA GLY A 180 -9.40 3.70 18.44
C GLY A 180 -9.35 5.11 17.84
N GLU A 181 -8.18 5.56 17.39
CA GLU A 181 -8.03 6.79 16.62
C GLU A 181 -8.84 6.75 15.31
N HIS A 182 -8.66 5.69 14.50
CA HIS A 182 -9.44 5.51 13.28
C HIS A 182 -10.95 5.41 13.56
N LEU A 183 -11.38 4.82 14.69
CA LEU A 183 -12.80 4.74 15.08
C LEU A 183 -13.40 6.11 15.38
N VAL A 184 -12.69 6.94 16.15
CA VAL A 184 -13.16 8.30 16.44
C VAL A 184 -13.29 9.08 15.14
N ILE A 185 -12.29 9.02 14.27
CA ILE A 185 -12.30 9.81 13.04
C ILE A 185 -13.37 9.27 12.05
N ALA A 186 -13.51 7.94 11.89
CA ALA A 186 -14.58 7.35 11.07
C ALA A 186 -15.97 7.77 11.56
N ALA A 187 -16.18 7.80 12.88
CA ALA A 187 -17.44 8.27 13.45
C ALA A 187 -17.70 9.75 13.15
N LEU A 188 -16.68 10.61 13.21
CA LEU A 188 -16.81 12.02 12.83
C LEU A 188 -17.10 12.19 11.33
N GLU A 189 -16.40 11.47 10.46
CA GLU A 189 -16.61 11.48 9.01
C GLU A 189 -18.02 10.98 8.63
N ALA A 190 -18.58 10.05 9.41
CA ALA A 190 -19.95 9.58 9.29
C ALA A 190 -20.99 10.49 9.98
N GLY A 191 -20.59 11.62 10.57
CA GLY A 191 -21.47 12.55 11.28
C GLY A 191 -21.98 12.07 12.64
N ARG A 192 -21.39 11.00 13.20
CA ARG A 192 -21.82 10.33 14.44
C ARG A 192 -20.99 10.80 15.64
N VAL A 193 -21.10 12.09 15.97
CA VAL A 193 -20.27 12.76 17.00
C VAL A 193 -20.43 12.14 18.40
N LEU A 194 -21.63 11.65 18.74
CA LEU A 194 -21.86 10.99 20.03
C LEU A 194 -21.04 9.70 20.15
N GLU A 195 -20.95 8.91 19.08
CA GLU A 195 -20.14 7.69 19.04
C GLU A 195 -18.66 8.00 19.04
N ALA A 196 -18.23 9.04 18.32
CA ALA A 196 -16.85 9.52 18.37
C ALA A 196 -16.39 9.77 19.83
N ARG A 197 -17.24 10.40 20.66
CA ARG A 197 -16.97 10.57 22.09
C ARG A 197 -16.89 9.25 22.86
N GLN A 198 -17.79 8.31 22.59
CA GLN A 198 -17.81 7.01 23.26
C GLN A 198 -16.57 6.18 22.93
N HIS A 199 -16.11 6.22 21.67
CA HIS A 199 -14.87 5.57 21.25
C HIS A 199 -13.65 6.23 21.89
N LEU A 200 -13.61 7.57 21.96
CA LEU A 200 -12.55 8.29 22.66
C LEU A 200 -12.51 7.96 24.16
N ALA A 201 -13.67 7.81 24.81
CA ALA A 201 -13.71 7.36 26.20
C ALA A 201 -13.20 5.93 26.36
N SER A 202 -13.56 5.04 25.44
CA SER A 202 -13.11 3.64 25.44
C SER A 202 -11.60 3.49 25.26
N LEU A 203 -10.92 4.42 24.58
CA LEU A 203 -9.45 4.43 24.47
C LEU A 203 -8.74 4.47 25.82
N GLN A 204 -9.38 5.01 26.88
CA GLN A 204 -8.80 5.04 28.23
C GLN A 204 -8.67 3.65 28.86
N LEU A 205 -9.36 2.64 28.31
CA LEU A 205 -9.24 1.25 28.76
C LEU A 205 -7.92 0.61 28.32
N HIS A 206 -7.20 1.19 27.35
CA HIS A 206 -5.93 0.66 26.87
C HIS A 206 -4.85 0.75 27.97
N PRO A 207 -4.03 -0.30 28.16
CA PRO A 207 -3.03 -0.34 29.23
C PRO A 207 -1.88 0.66 29.02
N ASP A 208 -1.51 0.95 27.78
CA ASP A 208 -0.52 1.99 27.48
C ASP A 208 -1.17 3.37 27.49
N HIS A 209 -1.24 3.97 28.67
CA HIS A 209 -1.75 5.32 28.86
C HIS A 209 -0.86 6.40 28.21
N GLY A 210 0.43 6.11 27.97
CA GLY A 210 1.36 7.04 27.36
C GLY A 210 1.06 7.25 25.87
N GLU A 211 0.83 6.16 25.13
CA GLU A 211 0.37 6.23 23.74
C GLU A 211 -1.00 6.91 23.63
N VAL A 212 -1.96 6.54 24.49
CA VAL A 212 -3.30 7.16 24.49
C VAL A 212 -3.21 8.66 24.75
N ALA A 213 -2.36 9.10 25.69
CA ALA A 213 -2.19 10.51 26.00
C ALA A 213 -1.61 11.33 24.83
N ARG A 214 -0.87 10.70 23.91
CA ARG A 214 -0.34 11.38 22.71
C ARG A 214 -1.41 11.65 21.67
N VAL A 215 -2.32 10.71 21.42
CA VAL A 215 -3.34 10.84 20.37
C VAL A 215 -4.58 11.59 20.83
N ARG A 216 -4.90 11.51 22.14
CA ARG A 216 -6.14 12.05 22.72
C ARG A 216 -6.38 13.55 22.44
N PRO A 217 -5.41 14.46 22.59
CA PRO A 217 -5.66 15.90 22.39
C PRO A 217 -6.13 16.23 20.97
N ALA A 218 -5.55 15.58 19.96
CA ALA A 218 -5.94 15.78 18.56
C ALA A 218 -7.37 15.31 18.31
N LEU A 219 -7.76 14.17 18.90
CA LEU A 219 -9.12 13.63 18.81
C LEU A 219 -10.15 14.51 19.52
N GLU A 220 -9.84 15.02 20.72
CA GLU A 220 -10.70 15.96 21.45
C GLU A 220 -10.92 17.24 20.64
N GLN A 221 -9.86 17.78 20.03
CA GLN A 221 -9.96 18.95 19.17
C GLN A 221 -10.82 18.67 17.93
N ALA A 222 -10.65 17.51 17.28
CA ALA A 222 -11.43 17.13 16.11
C ALA A 222 -12.93 17.01 16.44
N ILE A 223 -13.27 16.39 17.58
CA ILE A 223 -14.65 16.31 18.07
C ILE A 223 -15.22 17.70 18.29
N ALA A 224 -14.52 18.56 19.04
CA ALA A 224 -14.98 19.91 19.35
C ALA A 224 -15.20 20.77 18.08
N ALA A 225 -14.31 20.67 17.10
CA ALA A 225 -14.46 21.36 15.83
C ALA A 225 -15.71 20.89 15.06
N HIS A 226 -15.97 19.59 15.08
CA HIS A 226 -17.14 19.01 14.43
C HIS A 226 -18.46 19.45 15.10
N GLU A 227 -18.46 19.56 16.43
CA GLU A 227 -19.62 20.09 17.18
C GLU A 227 -19.90 21.56 16.88
N ALA A 228 -18.85 22.40 16.84
CA ALA A 228 -18.99 23.80 16.52
C ALA A 228 -19.55 24.01 15.09
N ALA A 229 -19.15 23.15 14.14
CA ALA A 229 -19.67 23.18 12.77
C ALA A 229 -21.15 22.76 12.66
N GLN A 230 -21.65 21.95 13.59
CA GLN A 230 -23.03 21.47 13.60
C GLN A 230 -24.00 22.39 14.38
N GLN A 231 -23.49 23.35 15.15
CA GLN A 231 -24.33 24.35 15.79
C GLN A 231 -24.76 25.40 14.76
N PRO A 232 -26.07 25.62 14.54
CA PRO A 232 -26.52 26.70 13.66
C PRO A 232 -26.08 28.05 14.23
N ALA A 233 -25.55 28.91 13.38
CA ALA A 233 -25.26 30.31 13.74
C ALA A 233 -26.55 30.99 14.24
N PRO A 234 -26.48 31.83 15.27
CA PRO A 234 -27.65 32.46 15.90
C PRO A 234 -28.43 33.38 14.96
#